data_AF-A0A1X1L106-F1
#
_entry.id   AF-A0A1X1L106-F1
#
_cell.length_a   1.000
_cell.length_b   1.000
_cell.length_c   1.000
_cell.angle_alpha   90.00
_cell.angle_beta   90.00
_cell.angle_gamma   90.00
#
_symmetry.space_group_name_H-M   'P 1'
#
loop_
_entity.id
_entity.type
_entity.pdbx_description
1 polymer ?
#
loop_
_entity_poly.entity_id
_entity_poly.type
_entity_poly.pdbx_seq_one_letter_code
_entity_poly.pdbx_strand_id
1 'polypeptide(L)' 'MKTKFFYHHFWESKEDFEKEINDFMATVQVVDVKHSEATEGHYERIGTLTSVMVLYK' A
#
# COMPACT_ATOMS: atom_id res chain seq x y z
N MET A 1 -13.39 10.90 9.48
CA MET A 1 -12.86 10.05 8.40
C MET A 1 -11.46 10.49 8.09
N LYS A 2 -10.51 9.56 8.19
CA LYS A 2 -9.09 9.76 7.90
C LYS A 2 -8.66 8.77 6.83
N THR A 3 -7.56 9.06 6.17
CA THR A 3 -7.00 8.20 5.12
C THR A 3 -5.54 7.91 5.43
N LYS A 4 -5.11 6.66 5.25
CA LYS A 4 -3.71 6.27 5.25
C LYS A 4 -3.35 5.64 3.90
N PHE A 5 -2.21 6.03 3.36
CA PHE A 5 -1.65 5.47 2.13
C PHE A 5 -0.46 4.59 2.47
N PHE A 6 -0.34 3.51 1.71
CA PHE A 6 0.77 2.56 1.76
C PHE A 6 1.27 2.36 0.32
N TYR A 7 2.58 2.23 0.17
CA TYR A 7 3.24 1.98 -1.10
C TYR A 7 4.17 0.79 -0.96
N HIS A 8 4.13 -0.10 -1.93
CA HIS A 8 5.04 -1.23 -2.06
C HIS A 8 5.76 -1.11 -3.39
N HIS A 9 7.05 -0.84 -3.31
CA HIS A 9 7.96 -0.90 -4.42
C HIS A 9 8.39 -2.34 -4.69
N PHE A 10 8.62 -2.70 -5.95
CA PHE A 10 8.94 -4.09 -6.32
C PHE A 10 10.18 -4.69 -5.65
N TRP A 11 11.08 -3.86 -5.13
CA TRP A 11 12.30 -4.28 -4.42
C TRP A 11 12.11 -4.45 -2.91
N GLU A 12 10.96 -4.07 -2.36
CA GLU A 12 10.66 -4.21 -0.94
C GLU A 12 10.15 -5.62 -0.62
N SER A 13 10.12 -5.96 0.67
CA SER A 13 9.51 -7.21 1.13
C SER A 13 7.99 -7.09 1.06
N LYS A 14 7.35 -8.03 0.35
CA LYS A 14 5.87 -8.13 0.31
C LYS A 14 5.31 -8.44 1.70
N GLU A 15 5.96 -9.32 2.44
CA GLU A 15 5.51 -9.76 3.77
C GLU A 15 5.51 -8.60 4.77
N ASP A 16 6.53 -7.74 4.74
CA ASP A 16 6.60 -6.57 5.63
C ASP A 16 5.50 -5.54 5.28
N PHE A 17 5.24 -5.36 3.99
CA PHE A 17 4.18 -4.46 3.52
C PHE A 17 2.78 -4.95 3.92
N GLU A 18 2.48 -6.23 3.67
CA GLU A 18 1.22 -6.86 4.07
C GLU A 18 1.03 -6.79 5.58
N LYS A 19 2.10 -7.04 6.35
CA LYS A 19 2.08 -6.93 7.80
C LYS A 19 1.78 -5.50 8.27
N GLU A 20 2.41 -4.48 7.70
CA GLU A 20 2.16 -3.08 8.10
C GLU A 20 0.69 -2.68 7.86
N ILE A 21 0.13 -3.04 6.70
CA ILE A 21 -1.26 -2.74 6.37
C ILE A 21 -2.20 -3.45 7.34
N ASN A 22 -1.98 -4.75 7.58
CA ASN A 22 -2.82 -5.56 8.47
C ASN A 22 -2.75 -5.07 9.91
N ASP A 23 -1.56 -4.77 10.42
CA ASP A 23 -1.36 -4.24 11.77
C ASP A 23 -2.09 -2.89 11.93
N PHE A 24 -2.01 -2.02 10.92
CA PHE A 24 -2.74 -0.76 10.95
C PHE A 24 -4.26 -0.97 10.96
N MET A 25 -4.79 -1.78 10.03
CA MET A 25 -6.23 -2.04 9.90
C MET A 25 -6.81 -2.71 11.15
N ALA A 26 -6.01 -3.47 11.90
CA ALA A 26 -6.42 -4.06 13.17
C ALA A 26 -6.69 -3.03 14.28
N THR A 27 -6.13 -1.81 14.18
CA THR A 27 -6.22 -0.77 15.22
C THR A 27 -7.32 0.26 14.99
N VAL A 28 -7.96 0.25 13.83
CA VAL A 28 -8.93 1.28 13.41
C VAL A 28 -10.21 0.66 12.88
N GLN A 29 -11.31 1.42 12.91
CA GLN A 29 -12.52 1.02 12.20
C GLN A 29 -12.37 1.35 10.72
N VAL A 30 -12.00 0.35 9.93
CA VAL A 30 -11.90 0.44 8.46
C VAL A 30 -13.28 0.68 7.86
N VAL A 31 -13.33 1.60 6.88
CA VAL A 31 -14.54 1.95 6.14
C VAL A 31 -14.43 1.55 4.67
N ASP A 32 -13.29 1.75 4.04
CA ASP A 32 -13.03 1.33 2.66
C ASP A 32 -11.53 1.07 2.44
N VAL A 33 -11.21 0.20 1.48
CA VAL A 33 -9.84 -0.08 1.05
C VAL A 33 -9.79 -0.06 -0.46
N LYS A 34 -8.90 0.75 -1.02
CA LYS A 34 -8.64 0.82 -2.47
C LYS A 34 -7.21 0.42 -2.76
N HIS A 35 -6.96 -0.21 -3.90
CA HIS A 35 -5.62 -0.48 -4.38
C HIS A 35 -5.47 -0.02 -5.84
N SER A 36 -4.24 0.30 -6.22
CA SER A 36 -3.85 0.55 -7.62
C SER A 36 -2.44 0.08 -7.83
N GLU A 37 -2.19 -0.47 -9.01
CA GLU A 37 -0.85 -0.82 -9.47
C GLU A 37 -0.43 0.14 -10.56
N ALA A 38 0.83 0.54 -10.54
CA ALA A 38 1.43 1.39 -11.55
C ALA A 38 2.80 0.84 -11.92
N THR A 39 3.18 1.01 -13.18
CA THR A 39 4.58 0.85 -13.58
C THR A 39 5.35 2.07 -13.10
N GLU A 40 6.48 1.86 -12.43
CA GLU A 40 7.33 2.95 -11.92
C GLU A 40 8.78 2.81 -12.40
N GLY A 41 9.50 3.93 -12.43
CA GLY A 41 10.92 3.98 -12.76
C GLY A 41 11.24 4.51 -14.16
N HIS A 42 12.51 4.40 -14.56
CA HIS A 42 13.01 5.01 -15.80
C HIS A 42 14.01 4.11 -16.54
N TYR A 43 13.80 3.97 -17.85
CA TYR A 43 14.67 3.27 -18.80
C TYR A 43 14.93 1.81 -18.39
N GLU A 44 16.11 1.49 -17.85
CA GLU A 44 16.50 0.12 -17.47
C GLU A 44 15.98 -0.33 -16.11
N ARG A 45 15.43 0.59 -15.29
CA ARG A 45 14.86 0.27 -13.97
C ARG A 45 13.37 0.50 -13.98
N ILE A 46 12.66 -0.37 -14.70
CA ILE A 46 11.19 -0.42 -14.70
C ILE A 46 10.76 -1.44 -13.65
N GLY A 47 9.88 -0.98 -12.77
CA GLY A 47 9.34 -1.71 -11.64
C GLY A 47 7.83 -1.64 -11.60
N THR A 48 7.26 -2.25 -10.56
CA THR A 48 5.84 -2.11 -10.22
C THR A 48 5.73 -1.45 -8.85
N LEU A 49 4.85 -0.47 -8.76
CA LEU A 49 4.42 0.18 -7.53
C LEU A 49 3.00 -0.28 -7.22
N THR A 50 2.80 -0.89 -6.07
CA THR A 50 1.46 -1.15 -5.54
C THR A 50 1.13 -0.09 -4.52
N SER A 51 -0.02 0.55 -4.65
CA SER A 51 -0.53 1.53 -3.69
C SER A 51 -1.81 1.01 -3.04
N VAL A 52 -1.93 1.18 -1.72
CA VAL A 52 -3.13 0.85 -0.96
C VAL A 52 -3.57 2.08 -0.16
N MET A 53 -4.84 2.44 -0.28
CA MET A 53 -5.46 3.54 0.46
C MET A 53 -6.53 2.98 1.38
N VAL A 54 -6.36 3.17 2.69
CA VAL A 54 -7.33 2.79 3.72
C VAL A 54 -8.07 4.03 4.22
N LEU A 55 -9.39 4.04 4.07
CA LEU A 55 -10.29 5.03 4.65
C LEU A 55 -10.81 4.47 5.99
N TYR A 56 -10.66 5.23 7.07
CA TYR A 56 -10.99 4.78 8.43
C TYR A 56 -11.61 5.88 9.30
N LYS A 57 -12.24 5.48 10.40
CA LYS A 57 -12.79 6.41 11.41
C LYS A 57 -11.76 6.79 12.46
#